data_AF-A0A4Q6G7T8-F1
#
_entry.id   AF-A0A4Q6G7T8-F1
#
_cell.length_a   1.000
_cell.length_b   1.000
_cell.length_c   1.000
_cell.angle_alpha   90.00
_cell.angle_beta   90.00
_cell.angle_gamma   90.00
#
_symmetry.space_group_name_H-M   'P 1'
#
loop_
_entity.id
_entity.type
_entity.pdbx_description
1 polymer ?
#
loop_
_entity_poly.entity_id
_entity_poly.type
_entity_poly.pdbx_seq_one_letter_code
_entity_poly.pdbx_strand_id
1 'polypeptide(L)' 'MDWKSLKIPEGGKLFKIHRFNLIHQGVNYVLEINEHGPKNWVGHGEQATDQNIVIQSVNGDSLEDCLNKLIDRINKRQG' A
#
# COMPACT_ATOMS: atom_id res chain seq x y z
N MET A 1 15.48 -5.86 14.99
CA MET A 1 14.43 -5.81 16.04
C MET A 1 13.65 -7.12 15.96
N ASP A 2 13.53 -7.87 17.05
CA ASP A 2 12.79 -9.15 17.06
C ASP A 2 11.30 -8.89 17.31
N TRP A 3 10.52 -8.95 16.24
CA TRP A 3 9.07 -8.69 16.26
C TRP A 3 8.30 -9.66 17.16
N LYS A 4 8.86 -10.84 17.45
CA LYS A 4 8.24 -11.84 18.33
C LYS A 4 8.20 -11.43 19.80
N SER A 5 8.97 -10.40 20.17
CA SER A 5 9.02 -9.87 21.55
C SER A 5 7.94 -8.81 21.84
N LEU A 6 7.19 -8.36 20.83
CA LEU A 6 6.16 -7.34 20.98
C LEU A 6 4.92 -7.92 21.68
N LYS A 7 4.47 -7.25 22.75
CA LYS A 7 3.21 -7.59 23.43
C LYS A 7 2.06 -6.83 22.78
N ILE A 8 1.22 -7.54 22.03
CA ILE A 8 0.00 -6.98 21.44
C ILE A 8 -1.11 -7.00 22.52
N PRO A 9 -1.79 -5.88 22.79
CA PRO A 9 -2.95 -5.86 23.69
C PRO A 9 -4.08 -6.78 23.20
N GLU A 10 -4.91 -7.28 24.12
CA GLU A 10 -6.08 -8.09 23.76
C GLU A 10 -7.03 -7.29 22.86
N GLY A 11 -7.53 -7.93 21.79
CA GLY A 11 -8.30 -7.26 20.72
C GLY A 11 -7.47 -6.46 19.72
N GLY A 12 -6.15 -6.34 19.91
CA GLY A 12 -5.24 -5.67 18.98
C GLY A 12 -4.73 -6.58 17.86
N LYS A 13 -4.31 -5.97 16.74
CA LYS A 13 -3.60 -6.65 15.65
C LYS A 13 -2.48 -5.76 15.13
N LEU A 14 -1.31 -6.34 14.88
CA LEU A 14 -0.19 -5.66 14.27
C LEU A 14 -0.07 -6.07 12.81
N PHE A 15 0.15 -5.08 11.96
CA PHE A 15 0.31 -5.24 10.52
C PHE A 15 1.69 -4.75 10.12
N LYS A 16 2.29 -5.43 9.16
CA LYS A 16 3.47 -4.93 8.47
C LYS A 16 3.00 -4.17 7.23
N ILE A 17 3.35 -2.89 7.18
CA ILE A 17 2.98 -1.98 6.10
C ILE A 17 4.25 -1.61 5.34
N HIS A 18 4.23 -1.81 4.02
CA HIS A 18 5.27 -1.38 3.11
C HIS A 18 4.84 -0.05 2.47
N ARG A 19 5.61 1.02 2.67
CA ARG A 19 5.30 2.34 2.15
C ARG A 19 6.29 2.76 1.07
N PHE A 20 5.78 3.22 -0.06
CA PHE A 20 6.55 3.71 -1.21
C PHE A 20 6.08 5.11 -1.59
N ASN A 21 7.02 5.94 -2.06
CA ASN A 21 6.70 7.20 -2.71
C ASN A 21 6.98 7.04 -4.21
N LEU A 22 6.02 7.44 -5.04
CA LEU A 22 6.13 7.40 -6.50
C LEU A 22 5.89 8.80 -7.04
N ILE A 23 6.87 9.35 -7.76
CA ILE A 23 6.69 10.58 -8.53
C ILE A 23 6.38 10.20 -9.96
N HIS A 24 5.18 10.54 -10.43
CA HIS A 24 4.74 10.28 -11.80
C HIS A 24 4.14 11.56 -12.39
N GLN A 25 4.70 12.03 -13.50
CA GLN A 25 4.29 13.26 -14.20
C GLN A 25 4.20 14.51 -13.28
N GLY A 26 5.13 14.62 -12.33
CA GLY A 26 5.17 15.74 -11.37
C GLY A 26 4.20 15.61 -10.19
N VAL A 27 3.39 14.55 -10.16
CA VAL A 27 2.51 14.24 -9.02
C VAL A 27 3.19 13.20 -8.12
N ASN A 28 3.22 13.47 -6.81
CA ASN A 28 3.74 12.54 -5.81
C ASN A 28 2.59 11.67 -5.27
N TYR A 29 2.76 10.36 -5.29
CA TYR A 29 1.83 9.37 -4.77
C TYR A 29 2.46 8.61 -3.61
N VAL A 30 1.68 8.40 -2.54
CA VAL A 30 2.02 7.50 -1.44
C VAL A 30 1.31 6.18 -1.68
N LEU A 31 2.05 5.08 -1.72
CA LEU A 31 1.53 3.73 -1.87
C LEU A 31 1.81 2.94 -0.60
N GLU A 32 0.79 2.35 -0.01
CA GLU A 32 0.87 1.56 1.21
C GLU A 32 0.37 0.15 0.95
N ILE A 33 1.18 -0.86 1.23
CA ILE A 33 0.85 -2.26 1.00
C ILE A 33 0.90 -3.01 2.32
N ASN A 34 -0.25 -3.53 2.72
CA ASN A 34 -0.46 -4.28 3.95
C ASN A 34 -0.24 -5.77 3.69
N GLU A 35 0.65 -6.39 4.48
CA GLU A 35 0.85 -7.84 4.50
C GLU A 35 -0.21 -8.50 5.40
N HIS A 36 -1.31 -9.00 4.80
CA HIS A 36 -2.40 -9.71 5.48
C HIS A 36 -2.17 -11.23 5.50
N GLY A 37 -0.94 -11.66 5.81
CA GLY A 37 -0.54 -13.08 5.81
C GLY A 37 0.18 -13.48 4.52
N PRO A 38 0.53 -14.78 4.36
CA PRO A 38 1.53 -15.21 3.37
C PRO A 38 1.13 -15.03 1.90
N LYS A 39 -0.16 -14.82 1.60
CA LYS A 39 -0.69 -14.70 0.23
C LYS A 39 -1.75 -13.63 0.04
N ASN A 40 -2.00 -12.81 1.07
CA ASN A 40 -3.02 -11.77 0.99
C ASN A 40 -2.32 -10.44 1.19
N TRP A 41 -2.16 -9.70 0.11
CA TRP A 41 -1.59 -8.36 0.12
C TRP A 41 -2.65 -7.37 -0.32
N VAL A 42 -2.77 -6.27 0.42
CA VAL A 42 -3.73 -5.22 0.10
C VAL A 42 -2.98 -3.92 -0.10
N GLY A 43 -3.04 -3.38 -1.31
CA GLY A 43 -2.42 -2.13 -1.68
C GLY A 43 -3.41 -0.98 -1.67
N HIS A 44 -3.02 0.13 -1.07
CA HIS A 44 -3.70 1.41 -1.05
C HIS A 44 -2.78 2.46 -1.68
N GLY A 45 -3.35 3.46 -2.34
CA GLY A 45 -2.57 4.58 -2.84
C GLY A 45 -3.33 5.88 -2.69
N GLU A 46 -2.61 6.98 -2.56
CA GLU A 46 -3.16 8.33 -2.51
C GLU A 46 -2.17 9.34 -3.09
N GLN A 47 -2.66 10.50 -3.51
CA GLN A 47 -1.78 11.61 -3.86
C GLN A 47 -1.24 12.26 -2.58
N ALA A 48 0.08 12.42 -2.48
CA ALA A 48 0.75 12.93 -1.28
C ALA A 48 0.36 14.38 -0.93
N THR A 49 0.01 15.18 -1.94
CA THR A 49 -0.37 16.59 -1.79
C THR A 49 -1.88 16.81 -1.69
N ASP A 50 -2.69 15.79 -2.00
CA ASP A 50 -4.15 15.85 -1.93
C ASP A 50 -4.70 14.47 -1.53
N GLN A 51 -4.94 14.31 -0.22
CA GLN A 51 -5.47 13.08 0.36
C GLN A 51 -6.90 12.76 -0.09
N ASN A 52 -7.59 13.68 -0.76
CA ASN A 52 -8.91 13.39 -1.34
C ASN A 52 -8.78 12.53 -2.61
N ILE A 53 -7.59 12.52 -3.24
CA ILE A 53 -7.33 11.74 -4.45
C ILE A 53 -6.79 10.36 -4.03
N VAL A 54 -7.73 9.47 -3.72
CA VAL A 54 -7.47 8.09 -3.34
C VAL A 54 -7.39 7.21 -4.59
N ILE A 55 -6.32 6.43 -4.74
CA ILE A 55 -6.24 5.31 -5.69
C ILE A 55 -7.03 4.15 -5.11
N GLN A 56 -7.98 3.61 -5.88
CA GLN A 56 -8.77 2.46 -5.43
C GLN A 56 -7.85 1.32 -4.98
N SER A 57 -8.22 0.63 -3.90
CA SER A 57 -7.41 -0.45 -3.33
C SER A 57 -7.34 -1.68 -4.23
N VAL A 58 -6.20 -2.37 -4.19
CA VAL A 58 -5.92 -3.58 -4.97
C VAL A 58 -5.59 -4.74 -4.06
N ASN A 59 -5.95 -5.95 -4.47
CA ASN A 59 -5.46 -7.18 -3.85
C ASN A 59 -4.39 -7.82 -4.73
N GLY A 60 -3.43 -8.47 -4.11
CA GLY A 60 -2.38 -9.18 -4.82
C GLY A 60 -1.80 -10.36 -4.04
N ASP A 61 -1.05 -11.17 -4.77
CA ASP A 61 -0.40 -12.38 -4.24
C ASP A 61 0.98 -12.08 -3.65
N SER A 62 1.56 -10.92 -4.00
CA SER A 62 2.83 -10.41 -3.47
C SER A 62 2.83 -8.88 -3.36
N LEU A 63 3.89 -8.36 -2.73
CA LEU A 63 4.18 -6.93 -2.66
C LEU A 63 4.29 -6.29 -4.05
N GLU A 64 5.04 -6.93 -4.94
CA GLU A 64 5.30 -6.47 -6.31
C GLU A 64 4.02 -6.47 -7.16
N ASP A 65 3.18 -7.50 -7.03
CA ASP A 65 1.90 -7.57 -7.73
C ASP A 65 0.96 -6.43 -7.30
N CYS A 66 0.85 -6.17 -6.00
CA CYS A 66 0.10 -5.01 -5.49
C CYS A 66 0.65 -3.68 -6.02
N LEU A 67 1.98 -3.50 -6.01
CA LEU A 67 2.61 -2.27 -6.47
C LEU A 67 2.35 -2.03 -7.96
N ASN A 68 2.52 -3.05 -8.79
CA ASN A 68 2.26 -2.96 -10.23
C ASN A 68 0.79 -2.63 -10.52
N LYS A 69 -0.16 -3.28 -9.84
CA LYS A 69 -1.59 -2.97 -9.99
C LYS A 69 -1.94 -1.53 -9.58
N LEU A 70 -1.29 -0.97 -8.56
CA LEU A 70 -1.47 0.43 -8.17
C LEU A 70 -0.92 1.38 -9.23
N ILE A 71 0.28 1.11 -9.75
CA ILE A 71 0.90 1.89 -10.83
C ILE A 71 0.01 1.88 -12.08
N ASP A 72 -0.53 0.72 -12.46
CA ASP A 72 -1.47 0.60 -13.59
C ASP A 72 -2.72 1.47 -13.39
N ARG A 73 -3.25 1.55 -12.16
CA ARG A 73 -4.40 2.41 -11.85
C ARG A 73 -4.05 3.88 -11.92
N ILE A 74 -2.85 4.27 -11.51
CA ILE A 74 -2.36 5.65 -11.66
C ILE A 74 -2.26 6.01 -13.14
N ASN A 75 -1.66 5.14 -13.96
CA ASN A 75 -1.52 5.35 -15.40
C ASN A 75 -2.88 5.48 -16.10
N LYS A 76 -3.86 4.62 -15.75
CA LYS A 76 -5.22 4.63 -16.35
C LYS A 76 -6.08 5.84 -15.98
N ARG A 77 -5.77 6.56 -14.89
CA ARG A 77 -6.49 7.79 -14.55
C ARG A 77 -6.12 8.98 -15.43
N GLN A 78 -5.03 8.86 -16.17
CA GLN A 78 -4.43 9.95 -16.94
C GLN A 78 -4.53 9.74 -18.46
N GLY A 79 -5.17 8.66 -18.92
CA GLY A 79 -5.44 8.39 -20.34
C GLY A 79 -6.93 8.28 -20.60
#